data_AF-A0A0S7X5S3-F1
#
_entry.id   AF-A0A0S7X5S3-F1
#
_cell.length_a   1.000
_cell.length_b   1.000
_cell.length_c   1.000
_cell.angle_alpha   90.00
_cell.angle_beta   90.00
_cell.angle_gamma   90.00
#
_symmetry.space_group_name_H-M   'P 1'
#
loop_
_entity.id
_entity.type
_entity.pdbx_description
1 polymer ?
#
loop_
_entity_poly.entity_id
_entity_poly.type
_entity_poly.pdbx_seq_one_letter_code
_entity_poly.pdbx_strand_id
1 'polypeptide(L)' 'MSEETVIGSENKGDCRVTVKPADALQVEVVTKSRDLFEPGIRKVVSEVVSQLGVEKVTVGVEDQGALDYVILARVEA' A
#
# COMPACT_ATOMS: atom_id res chain seq x y z
N MET A 1 19.16 -3.01 -11.46
CA MET A 1 18.80 -2.26 -10.24
C MET A 1 17.31 -2.10 -10.28
N SER A 2 16.57 -2.88 -9.52
CA SER A 2 15.10 -2.76 -9.46
C SER A 2 14.79 -1.46 -8.73
N GLU A 3 14.15 -0.50 -9.41
CA GLU A 3 13.77 0.77 -8.78
C GLU A 3 12.63 0.51 -7.79
N GLU A 4 12.95 0.63 -6.50
CA GLU A 4 11.99 0.61 -5.41
C GLU A 4 11.69 2.06 -5.02
N THR A 5 10.42 2.43 -4.98
CA THR A 5 9.97 3.76 -4.56
C THR A 5 9.29 3.66 -3.21
N VAL A 6 9.59 4.60 -2.32
CA VAL A 6 9.02 4.67 -0.97
C VAL A 6 8.31 6.00 -0.80
N ILE A 7 7.05 5.96 -0.39
CA ILE A 7 6.18 7.13 -0.17
C ILE A 7 5.60 7.06 1.25
N GLY A 8 5.42 8.22 1.90
CA GLY A 8 4.81 8.32 3.22
C GLY A 8 5.80 8.19 4.38
N SER A 9 5.30 7.87 5.57
CA SER A 9 6.09 7.84 6.80
C SER A 9 5.57 6.84 7.83
N GLU A 10 6.40 6.53 8.83
CA GLU A 10 6.03 5.69 9.98
C GLU A 10 5.36 6.48 11.12
N ASN A 11 4.92 7.71 10.84
CA ASN A 11 4.25 8.53 11.84
C ASN A 11 2.84 8.00 12.14
N LYS A 12 2.38 8.19 13.38
CA LYS A 12 1.02 7.81 13.78
C LYS A 12 -0.02 8.50 12.88
N GLY A 13 -0.92 7.70 12.30
CA GLY A 13 -1.96 8.18 11.39
C GLY A 13 -1.52 8.32 9.92
N ASP A 14 -0.29 7.94 9.59
CA ASP A 14 0.22 7.81 8.22
C ASP A 14 0.62 6.35 7.95
N CYS A 15 0.95 6.06 6.70
CA CYS A 15 1.49 4.77 6.29
C CYS A 15 2.70 4.94 5.39
N ARG A 16 3.64 4.00 5.48
CA ARG A 16 4.76 3.89 4.55
C ARG A 16 4.39 2.91 3.45
N VAL A 17 4.38 3.38 2.21
CA VAL A 17 4.10 2.60 1.01
C VAL A 17 5.40 2.35 0.27
N THR A 18 5.63 1.11 -0.12
CA THR A 18 6.78 0.69 -0.92
C THR A 18 6.30 0.05 -2.21
N VAL A 19 6.79 0.51 -3.34
CA VAL A 19 6.37 0.05 -4.67
C VAL A 19 7.59 -0.44 -5.44
N LYS A 20 7.51 -1.65 -6.00
CA LYS A 20 8.56 -2.23 -6.85
C LYS A 20 7.97 -3.03 -8.01
N PRO A 21 8.64 -3.08 -9.18
CA PRO A 21 8.22 -3.95 -10.28
C PRO A 21 8.13 -5.42 -9.86
N ALA A 22 7.13 -6.13 -10.37
CA ALA A 22 6.92 -7.56 -10.12
C ALA A 22 6.27 -8.25 -11.34
N ASP A 23 6.22 -9.57 -11.36
CA ASP A 23 5.59 -10.32 -12.46
C ASP A 23 4.05 -10.27 -12.43
N ALA A 24 3.47 -9.99 -11.25
CA ALA A 24 2.04 -9.88 -11.01
C ALA A 24 1.76 -8.96 -9.82
N LEU A 25 0.51 -8.50 -9.68
CA LEU A 25 0.07 -7.69 -8.57
C LEU A 25 0.19 -8.45 -7.25
N GLN A 26 0.99 -7.93 -6.33
CA GLN A 26 1.11 -8.43 -4.97
C GLN A 26 0.92 -7.28 -3.99
N VAL A 27 0.09 -7.48 -2.98
CA VAL A 27 -0.09 -6.51 -1.90
C VAL A 27 0.36 -7.16 -0.60
N GLU A 28 1.28 -6.52 0.09
CA GLU A 28 1.80 -6.93 1.40
C GLU A 28 1.41 -5.87 2.42
N VAL A 29 0.79 -6.28 3.54
CA VAL A 29 0.32 -5.34 4.57
C VAL A 29 0.92 -5.71 5.91
N VAL A 30 1.48 -4.71 6.59
CA VAL A 30 1.97 -4.80 7.96
C VAL A 30 1.20 -3.77 8.78
N THR A 31 0.40 -4.26 9.73
CA THR A 31 -0.38 -3.41 10.65
C THR A 31 -0.45 -4.08 12.03
N LYS A 32 -0.72 -3.29 13.08
CA LYS A 32 -0.78 -3.75 14.48
C LYS A 32 -1.95 -4.70 14.75
N SER A 33 -3.02 -4.63 13.97
CA SER A 33 -4.19 -5.51 14.12
C SER A 33 -4.59 -6.07 12.75
N ARG A 34 -3.78 -7.02 12.25
CA ARG A 34 -3.93 -7.61 10.92
C ARG A 34 -5.34 -8.12 10.65
N ASP A 35 -5.90 -8.92 11.56
CA ASP A 35 -7.24 -9.52 11.37
C ASP A 35 -8.36 -8.49 11.16
N LEU A 36 -8.20 -7.28 11.70
CA LEU A 36 -9.20 -6.22 11.60
C LEU A 36 -8.96 -5.31 10.38
N PHE A 37 -7.70 -4.99 10.07
CA PHE A 37 -7.39 -3.92 9.11
C PHE A 37 -6.76 -4.41 7.81
N GLU A 38 -6.02 -5.53 7.81
CA GLU A 38 -5.35 -6.04 6.61
C GLU A 38 -6.33 -6.26 5.42
N PRO A 39 -7.52 -6.86 5.60
CA PRO A 39 -8.45 -7.04 4.48
C PRO A 39 -8.93 -5.72 3.87
N GLY A 40 -9.18 -4.71 4.70
CA GLY A 40 -9.62 -3.38 4.26
C GLY A 40 -8.52 -2.64 3.51
N ILE A 41 -7.32 -2.59 4.09
CA ILE A 41 -6.15 -1.94 3.47
C ILE A 41 -5.82 -2.60 2.13
N ARG A 42 -5.79 -3.94 2.08
CA ARG A 42 -5.54 -4.69 0.85
C ARG A 42 -6.57 -4.37 -0.23
N LYS A 43 -7.85 -4.25 0.14
CA LYS A 43 -8.92 -3.90 -0.78
C LYS A 43 -8.71 -2.51 -1.37
N VAL A 44 -8.48 -1.50 -0.52
CA VAL A 44 -8.24 -0.10 -0.96
C VAL A 44 -7.05 -0.04 -1.92
N VAL A 45 -5.91 -0.64 -1.55
CA VAL A 45 -4.71 -0.64 -2.40
C VAL A 45 -4.97 -1.35 -3.73
N SER A 46 -5.62 -2.51 -3.70
CA SER A 46 -5.89 -3.28 -4.93
C SER A 46 -6.86 -2.54 -5.86
N GLU A 47 -7.86 -1.87 -5.31
CA GLU A 47 -8.81 -1.05 -6.08
C GLU A 47 -8.10 0.15 -6.73
N VAL A 48 -7.27 0.88 -5.99
CA VAL A 48 -6.51 2.03 -6.53
C VAL A 48 -5.54 1.58 -7.62
N VAL A 49 -4.74 0.55 -7.37
CA VAL A 49 -3.78 0.01 -8.33
C VAL A 49 -4.47 -0.48 -9.60
N SER A 50 -5.63 -1.13 -9.47
CA SER A 50 -6.46 -1.53 -10.61
C SER A 50 -7.02 -0.33 -11.37
N GLN A 51 -7.42 0.75 -10.70
CA GLN A 51 -7.92 1.98 -11.35
C GLN A 51 -6.81 2.71 -12.12
N LEU A 52 -5.57 2.62 -11.65
CA LEU A 52 -4.39 3.14 -12.36
C LEU A 52 -3.94 2.26 -13.53
N GLY A 53 -4.53 1.07 -13.71
CA GLY A 53 -4.20 0.14 -14.79
C GLY A 53 -2.84 -0.56 -14.61
N VAL A 54 -2.36 -0.69 -13.37
CA VAL A 54 -1.06 -1.30 -13.06
C VAL A 54 -1.27 -2.75 -12.60
N GLU A 55 -0.68 -3.71 -13.32
CA GLU A 55 -0.88 -5.16 -13.03
C GLU A 55 0.39 -5.88 -12.55
N LYS A 56 1.56 -5.25 -12.70
CA LYS A 56 2.89 -5.88 -12.55
C LYS A 56 3.72 -5.17 -11.49
N VAL A 57 3.21 -5.20 -10.26
CA VAL A 57 3.76 -4.42 -9.14
C VAL A 57 3.57 -5.13 -7.81
N THR A 58 4.56 -5.04 -6.94
CA THR A 58 4.40 -5.33 -5.51
C THR A 58 4.23 -4.02 -4.77
N VAL A 59 3.14 -3.91 -3.99
CA VAL A 59 2.86 -2.78 -3.09
C VAL A 59 2.93 -3.27 -1.65
N GLY A 60 3.92 -2.79 -0.90
CA GLY A 60 4.02 -2.98 0.55
C GLY A 60 3.42 -1.79 1.29
N VAL A 61 2.58 -2.05 2.29
CA VAL A 61 1.98 -1.02 3.15
C VAL A 61 2.30 -1.31 4.60
N GLU A 62 3.02 -0.40 5.25
CA GLU A 62 3.26 -0.41 6.69
C GLU A 62 2.38 0.66 7.35
N ASP A 63 1.33 0.21 8.03
CA ASP A 63 0.27 1.05 8.58
C ASP A 63 0.50 1.37 10.07
N GLN A 64 0.39 2.66 10.40
CA GLN A 64 0.44 3.18 11.77
C GLN A 64 -0.89 3.81 12.21
N GLY A 65 -2.00 3.23 11.76
CA GLY A 65 -3.37 3.69 12.04
C GLY A 65 -3.84 4.77 11.08
N ALA A 66 -3.43 4.70 9.82
CA ALA A 66 -3.86 5.60 8.76
C ALA A 66 -5.34 5.36 8.42
N LEU A 67 -6.02 6.43 8.04
CA LEU A 67 -7.39 6.34 7.50
C LEU A 67 -7.32 5.93 6.02
N ASP A 68 -8.36 5.29 5.52
CA ASP A 68 -8.40 4.76 4.14
C ASP A 68 -8.04 5.81 3.07
N TYR A 69 -8.48 7.07 3.26
CA TYR A 69 -8.16 8.15 2.32
C TYR A 69 -6.68 8.57 2.36
N VAL A 70 -5.99 8.38 3.48
CA VAL A 70 -4.54 8.61 3.58
C VAL A 70 -3.80 7.51 2.82
N ILE A 71 -4.22 6.26 3.02
CA ILE A 71 -3.64 5.10 2.32
C ILE A 71 -3.81 5.27 0.81
N LEU A 72 -5.01 5.63 0.36
CA LEU A 72 -5.30 5.92 -1.05
C LEU A 72 -4.36 7.01 -1.59
N ALA A 73 -4.28 8.17 -0.91
CA ALA A 73 -3.45 9.27 -1.34
C ALA A 73 -1.94 8.93 -1.41
N ARG A 74 -1.47 7.97 -0.60
CA ARG A 74 -0.07 7.51 -0.62
C ARG A 74 0.21 6.51 -1.74
N VAL A 75 -0.78 5.71 -2.12
CA VAL A 75 -0.67 4.76 -3.23
C VAL A 75 -0.77 5.46 -4.59
N GLU A 76 -1.53 6.56 -4.68
CA GLU A 76 -1.70 7.35 -5.91
C GLU A 76 -0.54 8.32 -6.22
N ALA A 77 0.26 8.71 -5.22
CA ALA A 77 1.29 9.73 -5.34
C ALA A 77 2.59 9.23 -6.01
#